data_AF-A0A7S2L020-F1
#
_entry.id   AF-A0A7S2L020-F1
#
_cell.length_a   1.000
_cell.length_b   1.000
_cell.length_c   1.000
_cell.angle_alpha   90.00
_cell.angle_beta   90.00
_cell.angle_gamma   90.00
#
_symmetry.space_group_name_H-M   'P 1'
#
loop_
_entity.id
_entity.type
_entity.pdbx_description
1 polymer ?
#
loop_
_entity_poly.entity_id
_entity_poly.type
_entity_poly.pdbx_seq_one_letter_code
_entity_poly.pdbx_strand_id
1 'polypeptide(L)'
;MADPPQQQPSPPSPPQPPPPKRTRTTKKAGDPRDVPGATVHALAHTFMGKSPASHVFGNINYNKTYVRGTVIERFNSKKPGAKNAQWSLRVTFYPPSHPDGKVYEILRQHCKHGEIPAG
;
A
#
# COMPACT_ATOMS: atom_id res chain seq x y z
N MET A 1 -28.15 38.84 -66.39
CA MET A 1 -27.99 38.68 -64.93
C MET A 1 -27.72 37.22 -64.67
N ALA A 2 -26.60 36.89 -64.03
CA ALA A 2 -26.08 35.52 -63.90
C ALA A 2 -26.73 34.77 -62.72
N ASP A 3 -27.01 33.49 -62.91
CA ASP A 3 -27.59 32.54 -61.96
C ASP A 3 -26.65 32.30 -60.75
N PRO A 4 -27.15 32.20 -59.51
CA PRO A 4 -26.28 31.96 -58.35
C PRO A 4 -25.75 30.53 -58.33
N PRO A 5 -24.50 30.29 -57.90
CA PRO A 5 -23.92 28.95 -57.89
C PRO A 5 -24.63 28.06 -56.86
N GLN A 6 -25.17 26.92 -57.31
CA GLN A 6 -25.70 25.89 -56.42
C GLN A 6 -24.57 25.31 -55.56
N GLN A 7 -24.73 25.36 -54.24
CA GLN A 7 -23.82 24.72 -53.29
C GLN A 7 -24.00 23.19 -53.36
N GLN A 8 -22.91 22.48 -53.67
CA GLN A 8 -22.85 21.02 -53.62
C GLN A 8 -22.98 20.56 -52.15
N PRO A 9 -23.77 19.51 -51.85
CA PRO A 9 -23.83 18.96 -50.50
C PRO A 9 -22.50 18.28 -50.13
N SER A 10 -22.03 18.52 -48.91
CA SER A 10 -20.81 17.93 -48.36
C SER A 10 -20.88 16.40 -48.35
N PRO A 11 -19.76 15.68 -48.61
CA PRO A 11 -19.73 14.24 -48.47
C PRO A 11 -19.97 13.81 -47.01
N PRO A 12 -20.55 12.62 -46.77
CA PRO A 12 -20.81 12.13 -45.42
C PRO A 12 -19.49 11.83 -44.69
N SER A 13 -19.41 12.24 -43.43
CA SER A 13 -18.27 11.96 -42.55
C SER A 13 -18.07 10.46 -42.34
N PRO A 14 -16.82 9.98 -42.23
CA PRO A 14 -16.55 8.58 -41.95
C PRO A 14 -17.10 8.14 -40.57
N PRO A 15 -17.44 6.85 -40.40
CA PRO A 15 -18.00 6.35 -39.16
C PRO A 15 -17.02 6.54 -38.00
N GLN A 16 -17.52 7.16 -36.93
CA GLN A 16 -16.76 7.42 -35.72
C GLN A 16 -16.46 6.09 -35.00
N PRO A 17 -15.24 5.86 -34.47
CA PRO A 17 -14.93 4.64 -33.74
C PRO A 17 -15.83 4.51 -32.49
N PRO A 18 -16.16 3.27 -32.07
CA PRO A 18 -17.00 3.07 -30.90
C PRO A 18 -16.36 3.71 -29.66
N PRO A 19 -17.17 4.28 -28.75
CA PRO A 19 -16.63 4.87 -27.53
C PRO A 19 -15.85 3.80 -26.74
N PRO A 20 -14.73 4.16 -26.10
CA PRO A 20 -13.93 3.21 -25.34
C PRO A 20 -14.83 2.54 -24.31
N LYS A 21 -14.86 1.20 -24.35
CA LYS A 21 -15.57 0.38 -23.35
C LYS A 21 -15.07 0.81 -21.98
N ARG A 22 -15.98 1.37 -21.18
CA ARG A 22 -15.73 1.79 -19.80
C ARG A 22 -15.23 0.57 -19.01
N THR A 23 -13.92 0.42 -18.91
CA THR A 23 -13.29 -0.63 -18.12
C THR A 23 -13.62 -0.38 -16.66
N ARG A 24 -14.57 -1.18 -16.17
CA ARG A 24 -14.87 -1.53 -14.78
C ARG A 24 -14.10 -0.69 -13.74
N THR A 25 -14.82 0.27 -13.16
CA THR A 25 -14.61 0.82 -11.80
C THR A 25 -13.22 0.59 -11.22
N THR A 26 -12.37 1.62 -11.26
CA THR A 26 -11.31 1.78 -10.27
C THR A 26 -11.96 1.75 -8.89
N LYS A 27 -12.08 0.56 -8.28
CA LYS A 27 -12.19 0.44 -6.82
C LYS A 27 -11.11 1.38 -6.29
N LYS A 28 -11.46 2.32 -5.39
CA LYS A 28 -10.44 3.05 -4.60
C LYS A 28 -9.42 1.99 -4.19
N ALA A 29 -8.19 2.09 -4.70
CA ALA A 29 -7.16 1.11 -4.36
C ALA A 29 -7.12 1.10 -2.83
N GLY A 30 -7.35 -0.07 -2.23
CA GLY A 30 -7.22 -0.21 -0.78
C GLY A 30 -5.83 0.24 -0.35
N ASP A 31 -5.63 0.50 0.94
CA ASP A 31 -4.30 0.84 1.43
C ASP A 31 -3.30 -0.25 0.99
N PRO A 32 -2.21 0.10 0.28
CA PRO A 32 -1.29 -0.91 -0.25
C PRO A 32 -0.61 -1.72 0.86
N ARG A 33 -0.62 -1.22 2.11
CA ARG A 33 -0.13 -1.94 3.29
C ARG A 33 -1.06 -3.05 3.76
N ASP A 34 -2.33 -3.03 3.35
CA ASP A 34 -3.32 -4.04 3.78
C ASP A 34 -3.25 -5.31 2.90
N VAL A 35 -2.39 -5.32 1.88
CA VAL A 35 -2.23 -6.44 0.94
C VAL A 35 -1.25 -7.47 1.53
N PRO A 36 -1.66 -8.74 1.71
CA PRO A 36 -0.73 -9.82 2.04
C PRO A 36 0.42 -9.90 1.04
N GLY A 37 1.65 -10.02 1.52
CA GLY A 37 2.88 -9.97 0.72
C GLY A 37 3.43 -8.56 0.49
N ALA A 38 2.71 -7.49 0.87
CA ALA A 38 3.25 -6.15 0.77
C ALA A 38 4.49 -5.98 1.64
N THR A 39 5.52 -5.34 1.09
CA THR A 39 6.67 -4.90 1.87
C THR A 39 6.30 -3.62 2.62
N VAL A 40 6.54 -3.65 3.93
CA VAL A 40 6.37 -2.51 4.82
C VAL A 40 7.61 -2.34 5.67
N HIS A 41 7.77 -1.14 6.21
CA HIS A 41 8.87 -0.81 7.10
C HIS A 41 8.33 -0.12 8.34
N ALA A 42 8.88 -0.45 9.50
CA ALA A 42 8.50 0.18 10.76
C ALA A 42 9.72 0.36 11.66
N LEU A 43 9.67 1.36 12.55
CA LEU A 43 10.72 1.58 13.53
C LEU A 43 10.68 0.46 14.57
N ALA A 44 11.84 -0.07 14.98
CA ALA A 44 11.92 -1.19 15.92
C ALA A 44 11.04 -1.00 17.17
N HIS A 45 11.14 0.15 17.84
CA HIS A 45 10.36 0.41 19.06
C HIS A 45 8.84 0.42 18.86
N THR A 46 8.35 0.64 17.62
CA THR A 46 6.90 0.71 17.35
C THR A 46 6.23 -0.66 17.29
N PHE A 47 6.97 -1.72 16.95
CA PHE A 47 6.40 -3.07 16.84
C PHE A 47 6.88 -4.06 17.90
N MET A 48 8.05 -3.85 18.51
CA MET A 48 8.53 -4.70 19.61
C MET A 48 8.62 -3.98 20.97
N GLY A 49 8.35 -2.67 21.02
CA GLY A 49 8.50 -1.85 22.22
C GLY A 49 9.95 -1.41 22.49
N LYS A 50 10.13 -0.40 23.35
CA LYS A 50 11.44 0.24 23.60
C LYS A 50 12.47 -0.70 24.25
N SER A 51 12.08 -1.39 25.33
CA SER A 51 13.00 -2.27 26.06
C SER A 51 13.47 -3.45 25.19
N PRO A 52 12.59 -4.23 24.54
CA PRO A 52 13.04 -5.29 23.64
C PRO A 52 13.86 -4.77 22.45
N ALA A 53 13.51 -3.61 21.89
CA ALA A 53 14.28 -3.00 20.80
C ALA A 53 15.70 -2.66 21.23
N SER A 54 15.91 -2.07 22.41
CA SER A 54 17.26 -1.77 22.91
C SER A 54 18.12 -3.03 23.08
N HIS A 55 17.52 -4.15 23.49
CA HIS A 55 18.24 -5.41 23.64
C HIS A 55 18.59 -6.04 22.28
N VAL A 56 17.66 -6.01 21.33
CA VAL A 56 17.83 -6.63 20.00
C VAL A 56 18.76 -5.83 19.08
N PHE A 57 18.72 -4.51 19.16
CA PHE A 57 19.50 -3.62 18.31
C PHE A 57 20.82 -3.16 18.98
N GLY A 58 20.99 -3.38 20.29
CA GLY A 58 22.19 -3.01 21.02
C GLY A 58 22.51 -1.52 20.86
N ASN A 59 23.71 -1.23 20.33
CA ASN A 59 24.18 0.14 20.09
C ASN A 59 23.58 0.81 18.84
N ILE A 60 22.80 0.09 18.03
CA ILE A 60 22.14 0.66 16.85
C ILE A 60 21.00 1.57 17.34
N ASN A 61 20.89 2.77 16.76
CA ASN A 61 19.84 3.73 17.10
C ASN A 61 18.46 3.26 16.60
N TYR A 62 17.83 2.37 17.38
CA TYR A 62 16.54 1.74 17.10
C TYR A 62 15.36 2.73 17.01
N ASN A 63 15.55 3.98 17.43
CA ASN A 63 14.56 5.05 17.26
C ASN A 63 14.51 5.58 15.83
N LYS A 64 15.56 5.35 15.04
CA LYS A 64 15.65 5.74 13.63
C LYS A 64 15.80 4.57 12.68
N THR A 65 16.06 3.37 13.19
CA THR A 65 16.20 2.16 12.38
C THR A 65 14.84 1.63 11.95
N TYR A 66 14.59 1.71 10.65
CA TYR A 66 13.48 1.01 10.02
C TYR A 66 13.85 -0.44 9.77
N VAL A 67 12.93 -1.34 10.13
CA VAL A 67 13.05 -2.77 9.91
C VAL A 67 12.09 -3.14 8.81
N ARG A 68 12.59 -3.85 7.80
CA ARG A 68 11.77 -4.40 6.72
C ARG A 68 10.89 -5.52 7.28
N GLY A 69 9.65 -5.55 6.82
CA GLY A 69 8.73 -6.64 7.09
C GLY A 69 7.80 -6.92 5.92
N THR A 70 7.22 -8.11 5.95
CA THR A 70 6.27 -8.59 4.94
C THR A 70 4.92 -8.77 5.60
N VAL A 71 3.89 -8.12 5.06
CA VAL A 71 2.52 -8.22 5.58
C VAL A 71 2.00 -9.64 5.36
N ILE A 72 1.50 -10.25 6.43
CA ILE A 72 0.90 -11.60 6.39
C ILE A 72 -0.60 -11.47 6.23
N GLU A 73 -1.23 -10.69 7.11
CA GLU A 73 -2.66 -10.44 7.08
C GLU A 73 -2.96 -9.04 7.61
N ARG A 74 -3.94 -8.39 6.97
CA ARG A 74 -4.61 -7.26 7.60
C ARG A 74 -5.44 -7.75 8.78
N PHE A 75 -5.75 -6.84 9.70
CA PHE A 75 -6.64 -7.16 10.78
C PHE A 75 -7.96 -7.81 10.34
N ASN A 76 -8.37 -8.81 11.12
CA ASN A 76 -9.65 -9.48 10.99
C ASN A 76 -10.61 -9.03 12.09
N SER A 77 -11.52 -8.12 11.74
CA SER A 77 -12.55 -7.59 12.65
C SER A 77 -13.58 -8.62 13.11
N LYS A 78 -13.59 -9.81 12.51
CA LYS A 78 -14.48 -10.91 12.92
C LYS A 78 -13.90 -11.74 14.07
N LYS A 79 -12.65 -11.50 14.49
CA LYS A 79 -12.05 -12.21 15.64
C LYS A 79 -12.69 -11.71 16.95
N PRO A 80 -12.96 -12.59 17.93
CA PRO A 80 -13.46 -12.18 19.24
C PRO A 80 -12.48 -11.20 19.92
N GLY A 81 -12.95 -10.10 20.50
CA GLY A 81 -12.11 -9.10 21.18
C GLY A 81 -11.55 -7.98 20.28
N ALA A 82 -11.99 -7.91 19.03
CA ALA A 82 -11.59 -6.96 17.99
C ALA A 82 -12.02 -5.49 18.22
N LYS A 83 -11.58 -4.82 19.30
CA LYS A 83 -12.00 -3.41 19.57
C LYS A 83 -11.05 -2.33 19.03
N ASN A 84 -9.73 -2.57 19.01
CA ASN A 84 -8.73 -1.57 18.59
C ASN A 84 -7.89 -1.99 17.37
N ALA A 85 -7.98 -3.26 17.01
CA ALA A 85 -7.10 -3.82 16.02
C ALA A 85 -7.60 -3.60 14.58
N GLN A 86 -8.71 -2.88 14.35
CA GLN A 86 -9.21 -2.50 13.00
C GLN A 86 -8.15 -1.92 12.05
N TRP A 87 -7.09 -1.37 12.63
CA TRP A 87 -5.99 -0.72 11.94
C TRP A 87 -4.65 -1.42 12.16
N SER A 88 -4.62 -2.65 12.70
CA SER A 88 -3.39 -3.42 12.86
C SER A 88 -3.12 -4.33 11.66
N LEU A 89 -1.84 -4.62 11.47
CA LEU A 89 -1.31 -5.55 10.50
C LEU A 89 -0.53 -6.61 11.24
N ARG A 90 -0.63 -7.86 10.82
CA ARG A 90 0.34 -8.89 11.19
C ARG A 90 1.43 -8.90 10.13
N VAL A 91 2.65 -8.70 10.57
CA VAL A 91 3.81 -8.52 9.70
C VAL A 91 4.94 -9.40 10.21
N THR A 92 5.61 -10.13 9.31
CA THR A 92 6.88 -10.77 9.60
C THR A 92 7.98 -9.73 9.45
N PHE A 93 8.59 -9.29 10.55
CA PHE A 93 9.75 -8.40 10.55
C PHE A 93 11.04 -9.19 10.71
N TYR A 94 12.14 -8.68 10.17
CA TYR A 94 13.46 -9.31 10.18
C TYR A 94 14.47 -8.47 10.98
N PRO A 95 14.35 -8.41 12.32
CA PRO A 95 15.35 -7.74 13.14
C PRO A 95 16.65 -8.56 13.24
N PRO A 96 17.79 -7.94 13.64
CA PRO A 96 19.09 -8.61 13.67
C PRO A 96 19.15 -9.91 14.47
N SER A 97 18.37 -10.02 15.54
CA SER A 97 18.31 -11.23 16.38
C SER A 97 17.44 -12.36 15.84
N HIS A 98 16.64 -12.11 14.79
CA HIS A 98 15.73 -13.09 14.21
C HIS A 98 15.83 -13.03 12.67
N PRO A 99 16.89 -13.62 12.09
CA PRO A 99 17.11 -13.62 10.64
C PRO A 99 16.00 -14.37 9.89
N ASP A 100 15.40 -15.39 10.51
CA ASP A 100 14.24 -16.13 9.96
C ASP A 100 12.94 -15.31 9.96
N GLY A 101 12.97 -14.12 10.59
CA GLY A 101 11.83 -13.26 10.77
C GLY A 101 10.96 -13.67 11.96
N LYS A 102 10.26 -12.69 12.52
CA LYS A 102 9.32 -12.89 13.62
C LYS A 102 8.04 -12.11 13.37
N VAL A 103 6.92 -12.74 13.69
CA VAL A 103 5.59 -12.15 13.49
C VAL A 103 5.28 -11.18 14.60
N TYR A 104 4.92 -9.95 14.23
CA TYR A 104 4.44 -8.93 15.14
C TYR A 104 3.10 -8.39 14.67
N GLU A 105 2.28 -7.96 15.62
CA GLU A 105 1.13 -7.12 15.35
C GLU A 105 1.53 -5.65 15.54
N ILE A 106 1.27 -4.82 14.54
CA ILE A 106 1.61 -3.40 14.55
C ILE A 106 0.46 -2.58 13.97
N LEU A 107 0.24 -1.36 14.49
CA LEU A 107 -0.69 -0.44 13.86
C LEU A 107 -0.18 0.01 12.48
N ARG A 108 -1.03 -0.05 11.47
CA ARG A 108 -0.78 0.34 10.08
C ARG A 108 -0.16 1.74 9.96
N GLN A 109 -0.55 2.67 10.84
CA GLN A 109 0.00 4.04 10.84
C GLN A 109 1.51 4.10 11.13
N HIS A 110 2.05 3.12 11.84
CA HIS A 110 3.48 3.01 12.12
C HIS A 110 4.25 2.31 10.98
N CYS A 111 3.52 1.73 10.00
CA CYS A 111 4.10 1.14 8.80
C CYS A 111 4.21 2.17 7.67
N LYS A 112 5.39 2.24 7.06
CA LYS A 112 5.65 2.91 5.79
C LYS A 112 5.64 1.86 4.66
N HIS A 113 4.98 2.18 3.55
CA HIS A 113 4.98 1.34 2.35
C HIS A 113 6.06 1.80 1.37
N GLY A 114 6.62 0.86 0.61
CA GLY A 114 7.65 1.14 -0.40
C GLY A 114 9.06 1.17 0.17
N GLU A 115 9.99 1.68 -0.63
CA GLU A 115 11.40 1.82 -0.25
C GLU A 115 11.58 2.95 0.76
N ILE A 116 12.28 2.66 1.85
CA ILE A 116 12.76 3.70 2.76
C ILE A 116 14.16 4.07 2.28
N PRO A 117 14.45 5.36 2.04
CA PRO A 117 15.80 5.78 1.71
C PRO A 117 16.73 5.33 2.84
N ALA A 118 17.80 4.62 2.48
CA ALA A 118 18.87 4.31 3.41
C ALA A 118 19.37 5.64 4.00
N GLY A 119 19.23 5.80 5.31
CA GLY A 119 19.76 6.94 6.06
C GLY A 119 21.25 6.80 6.30
#